data_AF-A0A099Z7J7-F1
#
_entry.id   AF-A0A099Z7J7-F1
#
_cell.length_a   1.000
_cell.length_b   1.000
_cell.length_c   1.000
_cell.angle_alpha   90.00
_cell.angle_beta   90.00
_cell.angle_gamma   90.00
#
_symmetry.space_group_name_H-M   'P 1'
#
loop_
_entity.id
_entity.type
_entity.pdbx_description
1 polymer ?
#
loop_
_entity_poly.entity_id
_entity_poly.type
_entity_poly.pdbx_seq_one_letter_code
_entity_poly.pdbx_strand_id
1 'polypeptide(L)'
;LENSLLTQPWASVCFGESAFIAKACFRDSGYVLLISDLSSVWYESADTQAVGQRSKELNKRLTAHVSSFLHRLSSLMSPLLAGQPDAATSFSCHLTPGRLSVHVKSELSGLPFYWDFHCSSAPVEMVSRHLVRPLMRMSLALQSQLQELMVLLLQKDAEIDDYRESGAALSRDRLRTEPFQEVTFLQNFMAK
;
A
#
# COMPACT_ATOMS: atom_id res chain seq x y z
N LEU A 1 -2.15 -7.93 16.31
CA LEU A 1 -2.46 -6.82 15.39
C LEU A 1 -1.33 -6.56 14.41
N GLU A 2 -0.10 -6.29 14.87
CA GLU A 2 1.06 -5.99 14.00
C GLU A 2 1.35 -7.06 12.94
N ASN A 3 1.31 -8.35 13.29
CA ASN A 3 1.52 -9.43 12.30
C ASN A 3 0.45 -9.41 11.18
N SER A 4 -0.78 -9.04 11.50
CA SER A 4 -1.85 -8.90 10.49
C SER A 4 -1.66 -7.65 9.62
N LEU A 5 -0.99 -6.60 10.12
CA LEU A 5 -0.66 -5.40 9.35
C LEU A 5 0.43 -5.67 8.29
N LEU A 6 1.30 -6.66 8.53
CA LEU A 6 2.33 -7.05 7.56
C LEU A 6 1.73 -7.52 6.24
N THR A 7 0.58 -8.20 6.30
CA THR A 7 -0.11 -8.73 5.11
C THR A 7 -1.05 -7.71 4.46
N GLN A 8 -1.23 -6.52 5.06
CA GLN A 8 -2.04 -5.47 4.45
C GLN A 8 -1.24 -4.74 3.37
N PRO A 9 -1.82 -4.50 2.19
CA PRO A 9 -1.19 -3.73 1.14
C PRO A 9 -1.07 -2.26 1.54
N TRP A 10 -0.06 -1.58 1.01
CA TRP A 10 -0.02 -0.12 1.03
C TRP A 10 -1.00 0.43 0.00
N ALA A 11 -1.80 1.40 0.41
CA ALA A 11 -2.74 2.11 -0.46
C ALA A 11 -2.37 3.59 -0.53
N SER A 12 -2.56 4.22 -1.69
CA SER A 12 -2.50 5.67 -1.80
C SER A 12 -3.77 6.28 -1.21
N VAL A 13 -3.62 7.26 -0.34
CA VAL A 13 -4.73 7.95 0.34
C VAL A 13 -4.49 9.44 0.38
N CYS A 14 -5.57 10.22 0.42
CA CYS A 14 -5.52 11.66 0.63
C CYS A 14 -6.26 12.03 1.92
N PHE A 15 -5.63 12.86 2.74
CA PHE A 15 -6.26 13.46 3.91
C PHE A 15 -6.33 14.97 3.67
N GLY A 16 -7.49 15.45 3.23
CA GLY A 16 -7.62 16.78 2.64
C GLY A 16 -6.81 16.89 1.34
N GLU A 17 -5.94 17.90 1.26
CA GLU A 17 -5.08 18.15 0.09
C GLU A 17 -3.74 17.40 0.15
N SER A 18 -3.45 16.70 1.24
CA SER A 18 -2.17 16.02 1.47
C SER A 18 -2.25 14.55 1.06
N ALA A 19 -1.30 14.11 0.25
CA ALA A 19 -1.19 12.73 -0.25
C ALA A 19 -0.26 11.89 0.63
N PHE A 20 -0.66 10.64 0.88
CA PHE A 20 0.08 9.68 1.69
C PHE A 20 -0.02 8.27 1.07
N ILE A 21 0.79 7.37 1.58
CA ILE A 21 0.50 5.93 1.57
C ILE A 21 0.09 5.50 2.97
N ALA A 22 -0.90 4.62 3.08
CA ALA A 22 -1.35 4.10 4.35
C ALA A 22 -1.71 2.62 4.25
N LYS A 23 -1.64 1.94 5.40
CA LYS A 23 -2.22 0.62 5.60
C LYS A 23 -2.70 0.45 7.02
N ALA A 24 -3.80 -0.26 7.20
CA ALA A 24 -4.44 -0.43 8.49
C ALA A 24 -4.94 -1.86 8.68
N CYS A 25 -5.01 -2.30 9.94
CA CYS A 25 -5.67 -3.53 10.31
C CYS A 25 -6.58 -3.28 11.51
N PHE A 26 -7.86 -3.58 11.35
CA PHE A 26 -8.89 -3.50 12.39
C PHE A 26 -9.30 -4.91 12.82
N ARG A 27 -9.44 -5.13 14.13
CA ARG A 27 -9.96 -6.36 14.75
C ARG A 27 -10.84 -5.96 15.94
N ASP A 28 -11.55 -6.92 16.53
CA ASP A 28 -12.35 -6.66 17.74
C ASP A 28 -11.50 -6.24 18.95
N SER A 29 -10.21 -6.58 18.95
CA SER A 29 -9.27 -6.24 20.02
C SER A 29 -8.63 -4.85 19.88
N GLY A 30 -8.88 -4.14 18.78
CA GLY A 30 -8.24 -2.86 18.49
C GLY A 30 -7.83 -2.71 17.02
N TYR A 31 -7.01 -1.70 16.75
CA TYR A 31 -6.46 -1.46 15.43
C TYR A 31 -4.98 -1.10 15.46
N VAL A 32 -4.40 -1.16 14.27
CA VAL A 32 -3.06 -0.67 14.01
C VAL A 32 -3.03 -0.01 12.63
N LEU A 33 -2.40 1.16 12.53
CA LEU A 33 -2.33 1.99 11.34
C LEU A 33 -0.90 2.46 11.12
N LEU A 34 -0.46 2.45 9.87
CA LEU A 34 0.83 2.98 9.44
C LEU A 34 0.60 3.91 8.25
N ILE A 35 1.18 5.11 8.30
CA ILE A 35 1.03 6.16 7.30
C ILE A 35 2.42 6.69 6.94
N SER A 36 2.65 7.02 5.68
CA SER A 36 3.88 7.66 5.24
C SER A 36 3.60 8.67 4.13
N ASP A 37 4.30 9.80 4.16
CA ASP A 37 4.39 10.77 3.07
C ASP A 37 5.64 10.52 2.20
N LEU A 38 6.25 9.34 2.34
CA LEU A 38 7.52 8.92 1.76
C LEU A 38 8.77 9.64 2.31
N SER A 39 8.59 10.65 3.16
CA SER A 39 9.69 11.32 3.88
C SER A 39 9.80 10.86 5.33
N SER A 40 8.66 10.62 5.96
CA SER A 40 8.48 10.17 7.33
C SER A 40 7.46 9.03 7.39
N VAL A 41 7.47 8.29 8.49
CA VAL A 41 6.53 7.21 8.74
C VAL A 41 5.93 7.41 10.12
N TRP A 42 4.60 7.40 10.20
CA TRP A 42 3.85 7.51 11.45
C TRP A 42 3.04 6.25 11.71
N TYR A 43 2.85 5.96 12.99
CA TYR A 43 2.25 4.75 13.50
C TYR A 43 1.27 5.05 14.63
N GLU A 44 0.16 4.34 14.67
CA GLU A 44 -0.69 4.24 15.84
C GLU A 44 -1.12 2.79 16.06
N SER A 45 -1.12 2.35 17.32
CA SER A 45 -1.86 1.18 17.76
C SER A 45 -2.76 1.56 18.93
N ALA A 46 -4.02 1.17 18.84
CA ALA A 46 -5.01 1.40 19.88
C ALA A 46 -5.73 0.09 20.19
N ASP A 47 -5.76 -0.28 21.46
CA ASP A 47 -6.53 -1.41 21.97
C ASP A 47 -7.99 -1.00 22.29
N THR A 48 -8.78 -1.93 22.81
CA THR A 48 -10.17 -1.67 23.19
C THR A 48 -10.31 -0.60 24.27
N GLN A 49 -9.34 -0.47 25.19
CA GLN A 49 -9.40 0.52 26.25
C GLN A 49 -9.18 1.92 25.69
N ALA A 50 -8.12 2.11 24.90
CA ALA A 50 -7.83 3.37 24.21
C ALA A 50 -9.00 3.77 23.29
N VAL A 51 -9.57 2.80 22.56
CA VAL A 51 -10.70 3.06 21.67
C VAL A 51 -11.94 3.47 22.46
N GLY A 52 -12.25 2.74 23.54
CA GLY A 52 -13.41 3.02 24.39
C GLY A 52 -13.33 4.36 25.13
N GLN A 53 -12.13 4.79 25.52
CA GLN A 53 -11.93 6.10 26.12
C GLN A 53 -12.12 7.20 25.07
N ARG A 54 -11.44 7.09 23.92
CA ARG A 54 -11.51 8.09 22.85
C ARG A 54 -12.91 8.21 22.25
N SER A 55 -13.65 7.11 22.14
CA SER A 55 -15.01 7.14 21.63
C SER A 55 -15.95 7.95 22.52
N LYS A 56 -15.82 7.83 23.86
CA LYS A 56 -16.59 8.63 24.83
C LYS A 56 -16.25 10.10 24.79
N GLU A 57 -14.97 10.42 24.57
CA GLU A 57 -14.48 11.81 24.49
C GLU A 57 -15.00 12.52 23.23
N LEU A 58 -14.86 11.87 22.07
CA LEU A 58 -15.20 12.44 20.76
C LEU A 58 -16.70 12.34 20.44
N ASN A 59 -17.39 11.32 20.94
CA ASN A 59 -18.78 11.01 20.58
C ASN A 59 -19.68 10.93 21.81
N LYS A 60 -19.74 12.00 22.61
CA LYS A 60 -20.45 12.07 23.91
C LYS A 60 -21.92 11.63 23.90
N ARG A 61 -22.58 11.65 22.73
CA ARG A 61 -23.99 11.26 22.56
C ARG A 61 -24.17 9.83 22.04
N LEU A 62 -23.10 9.16 21.61
CA LEU A 62 -23.14 7.80 21.11
C LEU A 62 -22.82 6.82 22.24
N THR A 63 -23.76 5.90 22.50
CA THR A 63 -23.54 4.78 23.41
C THR A 63 -23.51 3.50 22.58
N ALA A 64 -22.32 2.94 22.38
CA ALA A 64 -22.15 1.68 21.64
C ALA A 64 -20.97 0.90 22.22
N HIS A 65 -20.96 -0.41 21.97
CA HIS A 65 -19.86 -1.27 22.36
C HIS A 65 -18.60 -0.93 21.56
N VAL A 66 -17.41 -1.15 22.14
CA VAL A 66 -16.12 -0.83 21.51
C VAL A 66 -15.95 -1.57 20.18
N SER A 67 -16.39 -2.82 20.10
CA SER A 67 -16.37 -3.59 18.84
C SER A 67 -17.20 -2.94 17.73
N SER A 68 -18.34 -2.31 18.05
CA SER A 68 -19.15 -1.56 17.08
C SER A 68 -18.41 -0.33 16.57
N PHE A 69 -17.68 0.37 17.45
CA PHE A 69 -16.80 1.47 17.04
C PHE A 69 -15.67 0.98 16.13
N LEU A 70 -15.00 -0.13 16.48
CA LEU A 70 -13.93 -0.71 15.66
C LEU A 70 -14.44 -1.16 14.27
N HIS A 71 -15.60 -1.80 14.22
CA HIS A 71 -16.25 -2.16 12.96
C HIS A 71 -16.59 -0.91 12.15
N ARG A 72 -17.11 0.15 12.78
CA ARG A 72 -17.38 1.43 12.11
C ARG A 72 -16.10 2.04 11.53
N LEU A 73 -15.01 2.11 12.31
CA LEU A 73 -13.73 2.63 11.81
C LEU A 73 -13.20 1.80 10.63
N SER A 74 -13.30 0.48 10.71
CA SER A 74 -12.95 -0.40 9.58
C SER A 74 -13.80 -0.09 8.35
N SER A 75 -15.11 0.10 8.51
CA SER A 75 -16.01 0.42 7.39
C SER A 75 -15.75 1.79 6.76
N LEU A 76 -15.22 2.75 7.53
CA LEU A 76 -14.83 4.08 7.02
C LEU A 76 -13.48 4.05 6.29
N MET A 77 -12.52 3.30 6.83
CA MET A 77 -11.17 3.23 6.28
C MET A 77 -11.04 2.28 5.09
N SER A 78 -11.85 1.21 5.02
CA SER A 78 -11.71 0.20 3.96
C SER A 78 -11.94 0.76 2.55
N PRO A 79 -12.99 1.58 2.28
CA PRO A 79 -13.18 2.21 0.97
C PRO A 79 -12.04 3.16 0.62
N LEU A 80 -11.57 3.96 1.58
CA LEU A 80 -10.42 4.85 1.40
C LEU A 80 -9.16 4.06 1.00
N LEU A 81 -8.85 2.98 1.71
CA LEU A 81 -7.70 2.11 1.42
C LEU A 81 -7.87 1.30 0.12
N ALA A 82 -9.10 1.13 -0.36
CA ALA A 82 -9.38 0.54 -1.66
C ALA A 82 -9.30 1.56 -2.82
N GLY A 83 -9.00 2.84 -2.53
CA GLY A 83 -8.98 3.91 -3.52
C GLY A 83 -10.38 4.38 -3.96
N GLN A 84 -11.41 4.05 -3.18
CA GLN A 84 -12.81 4.39 -3.44
C GLN A 84 -13.40 5.11 -2.21
N PRO A 85 -12.95 6.34 -1.90
CA PRO A 85 -13.42 7.05 -0.71
C PRO A 85 -14.92 7.34 -0.78
N ASP A 86 -15.60 7.21 0.35
CA ASP A 86 -17.01 7.57 0.49
C ASP A 86 -17.16 9.09 0.58
N ALA A 87 -18.00 9.67 -0.28
CA ALA A 87 -18.30 11.11 -0.30
C ALA A 87 -18.92 11.61 1.03
N ALA A 88 -19.58 10.73 1.79
CA ALA A 88 -20.14 11.07 3.10
C ALA A 88 -19.10 11.07 4.23
N THR A 89 -17.86 10.66 3.95
CA THR A 89 -16.76 10.61 4.92
C THR A 89 -15.68 11.63 4.56
N SER A 90 -15.44 12.57 5.45
CA SER A 90 -14.37 13.56 5.32
C SER A 90 -13.15 13.14 6.13
N PHE A 91 -11.99 13.20 5.50
CA PHE A 91 -10.69 13.02 6.14
C PHE A 91 -9.88 14.31 6.04
N SER A 92 -9.24 14.70 7.13
CA SER A 92 -8.24 15.77 7.16
C SER A 92 -7.08 15.37 8.07
N CYS A 93 -5.95 16.08 7.97
CA CYS A 93 -4.82 15.80 8.83
C CYS A 93 -4.14 17.07 9.32
N HIS A 94 -3.49 16.95 10.49
CA HIS A 94 -2.64 17.98 11.06
C HIS A 94 -1.28 17.38 11.40
N LEU A 95 -0.24 17.96 10.81
CA LEU A 95 1.14 17.61 11.07
C LEU A 95 1.71 18.53 12.15
N THR A 96 2.29 17.93 13.18
CA THR A 96 3.08 18.62 14.21
C THR A 96 4.44 17.94 14.32
N PRO A 97 5.45 18.57 14.95
CA PRO A 97 6.78 17.96 15.06
C PRO A 97 6.73 16.52 15.62
N GLY A 98 7.05 15.54 14.78
CA GLY A 98 7.08 14.11 15.14
C GLY A 98 5.72 13.42 15.31
N ARG A 99 4.60 14.08 15.00
CA ARG A 99 3.25 13.51 15.13
C ARG A 99 2.33 13.89 13.98
N LEU A 100 1.51 12.93 13.56
CA LEU A 100 0.47 13.11 12.56
C LEU A 100 -0.88 12.78 13.18
N SER A 101 -1.78 13.75 13.22
CA SER A 101 -3.17 13.53 13.59
C SER A 101 -4.03 13.42 12.35
N VAL A 102 -4.82 12.36 12.19
CA VAL A 102 -5.79 12.20 11.10
C VAL A 102 -7.19 12.27 11.67
N HIS A 103 -7.96 13.26 11.25
CA HIS A 103 -9.32 13.50 11.67
C HIS A 103 -10.30 12.89 10.67
N VAL A 104 -11.26 12.14 11.18
CA VAL A 104 -12.34 11.52 10.42
C VAL A 104 -13.66 12.09 10.89
N LYS A 105 -14.44 12.60 9.95
CA LYS A 105 -15.82 13.02 10.17
C LYS A 105 -16.73 12.25 9.24
N SER A 106 -17.74 11.59 9.79
CA SER A 106 -18.77 10.90 9.02
C SER A 106 -20.13 11.03 9.71
N GLU A 107 -21.16 10.41 9.14
CA GLU A 107 -22.48 10.30 9.75
C GLU A 107 -22.86 8.84 10.02
N LEU A 108 -23.43 8.58 11.19
CA LEU A 108 -23.98 7.29 11.60
C LEU A 108 -25.46 7.46 11.94
N SER A 109 -26.35 7.07 11.02
CA SER A 109 -27.81 7.15 11.19
C SER A 109 -28.33 8.56 11.56
N GLY A 110 -27.89 9.61 10.85
CA GLY A 110 -28.25 10.99 11.16
C GLY A 110 -27.44 11.65 12.28
N LEU A 111 -26.58 10.90 12.98
CA LEU A 111 -25.73 11.43 14.04
C LEU A 111 -24.29 11.64 13.56
N PRO A 112 -23.66 12.77 13.88
CA PRO A 112 -22.27 12.99 13.51
C PRO A 112 -21.35 12.02 14.28
N PHE A 113 -20.41 11.43 13.57
CA PHE A 113 -19.40 10.52 14.10
C PHE A 113 -18.01 11.11 13.84
N TYR A 114 -17.21 11.17 14.90
CA TYR A 114 -15.85 11.72 14.88
C TYR A 114 -14.83 10.69 15.35
N TRP A 115 -13.68 10.68 14.69
CA TRP A 115 -12.52 9.92 15.15
C TRP A 115 -11.22 10.62 14.82
N ASP A 116 -10.28 10.61 15.77
CA ASP A 116 -8.95 11.15 15.58
C ASP A 116 -7.93 10.02 15.75
N PHE A 117 -7.18 9.71 14.70
CA PHE A 117 -6.00 8.86 14.79
C PHE A 117 -4.80 9.69 15.23
N HIS A 118 -4.12 9.28 16.30
CA HIS A 118 -3.00 10.01 16.88
C HIS A 118 -1.70 9.25 16.62
N CYS A 119 -1.08 9.51 15.48
CA CYS A 119 0.08 8.76 15.04
C CYS A 119 1.38 9.44 15.51
N SER A 120 2.28 8.66 16.11
CA SER A 120 3.64 9.09 16.46
C SER A 120 4.65 8.60 15.42
N SER A 121 5.86 9.14 15.43
CA SER A 121 6.96 8.63 14.59
C SER A 121 7.12 7.12 14.76
N ALA A 122 7.11 6.39 13.65
CA ALA A 122 7.21 4.94 13.66
C ALA A 122 8.61 4.49 14.12
N PRO A 123 8.71 3.47 15.00
CA PRO A 123 9.99 2.88 15.35
C PRO A 123 10.76 2.36 14.12
N VAL A 124 12.09 2.41 14.16
CA VAL A 124 12.94 1.93 13.05
C VAL A 124 12.62 0.48 12.66
N GLU A 125 12.30 -0.39 13.63
CA GLU A 125 11.93 -1.78 13.32
C GLU A 125 10.61 -1.87 12.52
N MET A 126 9.65 -0.98 12.77
CA MET A 126 8.41 -0.90 11.97
C MET A 126 8.73 -0.46 10.54
N VAL A 127 9.57 0.57 10.37
CA VAL A 127 10.01 1.02 9.04
C VAL A 127 10.76 -0.11 8.31
N SER A 128 11.67 -0.80 9.00
CA SER A 128 12.43 -1.91 8.44
C SER A 128 11.52 -3.06 7.98
N ARG A 129 10.58 -3.49 8.83
CA ARG A 129 9.69 -4.62 8.55
C ARG A 129 8.63 -4.32 7.50
N HIS A 130 8.10 -3.10 7.46
CA HIS A 130 6.96 -2.75 6.61
C HIS A 130 7.34 -2.06 5.29
N LEU A 131 8.57 -1.54 5.17
CA LEU A 131 9.06 -0.88 3.96
C LEU A 131 10.40 -1.47 3.48
N VAL A 132 11.46 -1.36 4.28
CA VAL A 132 12.83 -1.62 3.80
C VAL A 132 13.04 -3.09 3.39
N ARG A 133 12.74 -4.04 4.28
CA ARG A 133 12.91 -5.48 3.98
C ARG A 133 12.00 -5.95 2.83
N PRO A 134 10.69 -5.60 2.78
CA PRO A 134 9.85 -5.93 1.63
C PRO A 134 10.38 -5.36 0.31
N LEU A 135 10.75 -4.07 0.27
CA LEU A 135 11.24 -3.43 -0.96
C LEU A 135 12.55 -4.05 -1.46
N MET A 136 13.50 -4.35 -0.56
CA MET A 136 14.72 -5.06 -0.94
C MET A 136 14.43 -6.44 -1.52
N ARG A 137 13.52 -7.21 -0.91
CA ARG A 137 13.11 -8.53 -1.41
C ARG A 137 12.43 -8.43 -2.77
N MET A 138 11.55 -7.45 -2.95
CA MET A 138 10.88 -7.21 -4.23
C MET A 138 11.89 -6.84 -5.32
N SER A 139 12.86 -5.97 -5.03
CA SER A 139 13.92 -5.60 -5.97
C SER A 139 14.73 -6.82 -6.42
N LEU A 140 15.17 -7.66 -5.47
CA LEU A 140 15.90 -8.90 -5.78
C LEU A 140 15.04 -9.88 -6.59
N ALA A 141 13.76 -10.05 -6.24
CA ALA A 141 12.87 -10.94 -6.97
C ALA A 141 12.63 -10.46 -8.40
N LEU A 142 12.41 -9.16 -8.60
CA LEU A 142 12.26 -8.56 -9.93
C LEU A 142 13.54 -8.67 -10.76
N GLN A 143 14.71 -8.53 -10.14
CA GLN A 143 15.99 -8.73 -10.80
C GLN A 143 16.18 -10.19 -11.24
N SER A 144 15.82 -11.16 -10.41
CA SER A 144 15.83 -12.59 -10.79
C SER A 144 14.89 -12.85 -11.97
N GLN A 145 13.66 -12.32 -11.92
CA GLN A 145 12.70 -12.44 -13.01
C GLN A 145 13.22 -11.84 -14.31
N LEU A 146 13.85 -10.67 -14.25
CA LEU A 146 14.48 -10.05 -15.41
C LEU A 146 15.53 -10.98 -16.04
N GLN A 147 16.42 -11.56 -15.23
CA GLN A 147 17.47 -12.47 -15.70
C GLN A 147 16.90 -13.75 -16.31
N GLU A 148 15.90 -14.36 -15.66
CA GLU A 148 15.21 -15.54 -16.17
C GLU A 148 14.55 -15.27 -17.54
N LEU A 149 13.90 -14.11 -17.70
CA LEU A 149 13.30 -13.70 -18.96
C LEU A 149 14.35 -13.43 -20.05
N MET A 150 15.50 -12.84 -19.70
CA MET A 150 16.60 -12.64 -20.64
C MET A 150 17.17 -13.97 -21.16
N VAL A 151 17.36 -14.96 -20.28
CA VAL A 151 17.79 -16.30 -20.67
C VAL A 151 16.77 -16.95 -21.60
N LEU A 152 15.48 -16.83 -21.28
CA LEU A 152 14.40 -17.39 -22.11
C LEU A 152 14.37 -16.75 -23.51
N LEU A 153 14.62 -15.44 -23.62
CA LEU A 153 14.72 -14.76 -24.92
C LEU A 153 15.90 -15.27 -25.75
N LEU A 154 17.07 -15.42 -25.14
CA LEU A 154 18.25 -15.96 -25.84
C LEU A 154 18.03 -17.40 -26.32
N GLN A 155 17.35 -18.23 -25.52
CA GLN A 155 16.96 -19.58 -25.94
C GLN A 155 16.00 -19.56 -27.12
N LYS A 156 15.07 -18.61 -27.16
CA LYS A 156 14.13 -18.44 -28.27
C LYS A 156 14.81 -17.94 -29.53
N ASP A 157 15.79 -17.04 -29.42
CA ASP A 157 16.58 -16.60 -30.58
C ASP A 157 17.40 -17.74 -31.17
N ALA A 158 18.01 -18.58 -30.33
CA ALA A 158 18.72 -19.78 -30.79
C ALA A 158 17.79 -20.77 -31.52
N GLU A 159 16.57 -20.97 -31.02
CA GLU A 159 15.54 -21.78 -31.68
C GLU A 159 15.14 -21.20 -33.06
N ILE A 160 14.99 -19.87 -33.14
CA ILE A 160 14.69 -19.18 -34.41
C ILE A 160 15.83 -19.34 -35.41
N ASP A 161 17.08 -19.25 -34.95
CA ASP A 161 18.24 -19.42 -35.82
C ASP A 161 18.39 -20.87 -36.31
N ASP A 162 18.10 -21.88 -35.49
CA ASP A 162 18.04 -23.29 -35.91
C ASP A 162 17.00 -23.53 -37.03
N TYR A 163 15.81 -22.92 -36.93
CA TYR A 163 14.82 -22.98 -38.00
C TYR A 163 15.35 -22.37 -39.31
N ARG A 164 16.08 -21.25 -39.22
CA ARG A 164 16.66 -20.58 -40.40
C ARG A 164 17.76 -21.43 -41.03
N GLU A 165 18.65 -22.01 -40.21
CA GLU A 165 19.72 -22.89 -40.66
C GLU A 165 19.18 -24.18 -41.31
N SER A 166 18.06 -24.69 -40.79
CA SER A 166 17.32 -25.82 -41.35
C SER A 166 16.54 -25.51 -42.64
N GLY A 167 16.58 -24.26 -43.12
CA GLY A 167 15.92 -23.83 -44.36
C GLY A 167 14.45 -23.48 -44.22
N ALA A 168 13.93 -23.33 -43.00
CA ALA A 168 12.55 -22.87 -42.79
C ALA A 168 12.41 -21.40 -43.19
N ALA A 169 11.34 -21.08 -43.91
CA ALA A 169 11.02 -19.72 -44.34
C ALA A 169 9.81 -19.16 -43.57
N LEU A 170 9.88 -17.88 -43.21
CA LEU A 170 8.75 -17.17 -42.60
C LEU A 170 7.65 -16.92 -43.62
N SER A 171 6.42 -17.32 -43.31
CA SER A 171 5.24 -17.02 -44.14
C SER A 171 4.81 -15.55 -44.07
N ARG A 172 5.23 -14.81 -43.03
CA ARG A 172 4.84 -13.42 -42.77
C ARG A 172 6.04 -12.65 -42.19
N ASP A 173 6.70 -11.87 -43.02
CA ASP A 173 7.94 -11.15 -42.64
C ASP A 173 7.77 -10.21 -41.44
N ARG A 174 6.59 -9.62 -41.27
CA ARG A 174 6.26 -8.74 -40.13
C ARG A 174 6.35 -9.40 -38.75
N LEU A 175 6.41 -10.74 -38.69
CA LEU A 175 6.57 -11.48 -37.44
C LEU A 175 8.03 -11.65 -37.02
N ARG A 176 8.98 -11.26 -37.88
CA ARG A 176 10.40 -11.30 -37.58
C ARG A 176 10.72 -10.31 -36.46
N THR A 177 11.36 -10.80 -35.42
CA THR A 177 11.94 -10.00 -34.34
C THR A 177 13.44 -9.82 -34.58
N GLU A 178 13.97 -8.70 -34.11
CA GLU A 178 15.43 -8.53 -33.99
C GLU A 178 15.95 -9.40 -32.83
N PRO A 179 17.16 -9.98 -32.94
CA PRO A 179 17.76 -10.74 -31.85
C PRO A 179 17.85 -9.92 -30.57
N PHE A 180 17.52 -10.54 -29.45
CA PHE A 180 17.56 -9.89 -28.15
C PHE A 180 19.01 -9.58 -27.75
N GLN A 181 19.25 -8.34 -27.31
CA GLN A 181 20.54 -7.89 -26.80
C GLN A 181 20.36 -7.27 -25.42
N GLU A 182 20.88 -7.93 -24.39
CA GLU A 182 20.71 -7.54 -22.99
C GLU A 182 21.19 -6.11 -22.71
N VAL A 183 22.42 -5.78 -23.10
CA VAL A 183 23.03 -4.47 -22.82
C VAL A 183 22.25 -3.34 -23.49
N THR A 184 21.90 -3.53 -24.77
CA THR A 184 21.12 -2.57 -25.54
C THR A 184 19.74 -2.37 -24.93
N PHE A 185 19.09 -3.46 -24.50
CA PHE A 185 17.80 -3.39 -23.80
C PHE A 185 17.89 -2.59 -22.51
N LEU A 186 18.87 -2.88 -21.65
CA LEU A 186 19.05 -2.19 -20.37
C LEU A 186 19.37 -0.70 -20.56
N GLN A 187 20.23 -0.35 -21.51
CA GLN A 187 20.55 1.04 -21.84
C GLN A 187 19.30 1.80 -22.30
N ASN A 188 18.52 1.20 -23.20
CA ASN A 188 17.28 1.80 -23.69
C ASN A 188 16.19 1.91 -22.62
N PHE A 189 16.16 0.98 -21.66
CA PHE A 189 15.21 1.02 -20.55
C PHE A 189 15.56 2.12 -19.56
N MET A 190 16.85 2.29 -19.23
CA MET A 190 17.32 3.31 -18.27
C MET A 190 17.33 4.73 -18.84
N ALA A 191 17.37 4.89 -20.17
CA ALA A 191 17.35 6.18 -20.85
C ALA A 191 15.93 6.78 -21.01
N LYS A 192 14.88 6.05 -20.61
CA LYS A 192 13.48 6.47 -20.63
C LYS A 192 13.02 6.90 -19.25
#